data_AF-A0A1M6D9Y8-F1
#
_entry.id   AF-A0A1M6D9Y8-F1
#
_cell.length_a   1.000
_cell.length_b   1.000
_cell.length_c   1.000
_cell.angle_alpha   90.00
_cell.angle_beta   90.00
_cell.angle_gamma   90.00
#
_symmetry.space_group_name_H-M   'P 1'
#
loop_
_entity.id
_entity.type
_entity.pdbx_description
1 polymer ?
#
loop_
_entity_poly.entity_id
_entity_poly.type
_entity_poly.pdbx_seq_one_letter_code
_entity_poly.pdbx_strand_id
1 'polypeptide(L)'
;MSDQFHPEHDDMPPEAGLASPRFDVPEPPHPVNWNLLTANDLEAELLELNRWVDWLRHTYGLPASVVPPYWHRHPELLWELSALHLHWLCAYDPEQNGSAPLGWHRDFADARARLRDWVSACGTRLDRDRPTRQTSWPGEDPTQPIEDSPITDRDEDFVRFVIDMVDARQEAEDAFFAGIDPETGEV
;
A
#
# COMPACT_ATOMS: atom_id res chain seq x y z
N MET A 1 46.89 62.94 -5.02
CA MET A 1 45.56 62.32 -4.82
C MET A 1 45.70 60.88 -5.27
N SER A 2 46.47 60.09 -4.53
CA SER A 2 46.04 59.23 -3.41
C SER A 2 45.53 57.90 -3.92
N ASP A 3 46.52 57.02 -4.11
CA ASP A 3 46.56 55.60 -3.75
C ASP A 3 45.47 55.16 -2.74
N GLN A 4 44.73 54.09 -3.05
CA GLN A 4 44.16 53.24 -2.01
C GLN A 4 43.96 51.80 -2.50
N PHE A 5 44.81 50.93 -1.98
CA PHE A 5 44.72 49.47 -1.98
C PHE A 5 43.48 48.95 -1.21
N HIS A 6 42.83 47.94 -1.82
CA HIS A 6 42.10 46.74 -1.33
C HIS A 6 41.57 46.61 0.13
N PRO A 7 40.44 45.88 0.34
CA PRO A 7 40.55 44.41 0.40
C PRO A 7 39.43 43.63 -0.32
N GLU A 8 39.77 42.38 -0.62
CA GLU A 8 38.94 41.30 -1.18
C GLU A 8 37.65 41.15 -0.38
N HIS A 9 36.51 41.31 -1.03
CA HIS A 9 35.25 40.82 -0.50
C HIS A 9 35.27 39.31 -0.73
N ASP A 10 35.25 38.58 0.38
CA ASP A 10 35.20 37.13 0.48
C ASP A 10 33.97 36.60 -0.29
N ASP A 11 34.16 36.28 -1.58
CA ASP A 11 33.19 35.57 -2.43
C ASP A 11 33.20 34.08 -2.06
N MET A 12 32.84 33.79 -0.82
CA MET A 12 32.52 32.43 -0.42
C MET A 12 31.04 32.21 -0.73
N PRO A 13 30.67 31.30 -1.66
CA PRO A 13 29.27 30.97 -1.88
C PRO A 13 28.69 30.48 -0.55
N PRO A 14 27.41 30.75 -0.24
CA PRO A 14 26.83 30.26 1.00
C PRO A 14 27.03 28.76 1.02
N GLU A 15 27.77 28.26 2.01
CA GLU A 15 27.87 26.83 2.28
C GLU A 15 26.44 26.29 2.19
N ALA A 16 26.23 25.32 1.32
CA ALA A 16 24.98 24.60 1.23
C ALA A 16 24.83 23.88 2.57
N GLY A 17 24.28 24.60 3.55
CA GLY A 17 23.98 24.10 4.86
C GLY A 17 23.20 22.83 4.62
N LEU A 18 23.80 21.72 5.05
CA LEU A 18 23.24 20.38 5.01
C LEU A 18 21.76 20.51 5.33
N ALA A 19 20.92 20.42 4.30
CA ALA A 19 19.50 20.53 4.47
C ALA A 19 19.14 19.39 5.41
N SER A 20 18.81 19.75 6.65
CA SER A 20 18.30 18.81 7.63
C SER A 20 17.16 18.04 6.96
N PRO A 21 17.05 16.72 7.18
CA PRO A 21 15.98 15.93 6.59
C PRO A 21 14.66 16.62 6.95
N ARG A 22 13.95 17.11 5.93
CA ARG A 22 12.64 17.74 6.06
C ARG A 22 11.66 16.64 6.46
N PHE A 23 11.56 16.37 7.76
CA PHE A 23 10.66 15.36 8.32
C PHE A 23 9.21 15.86 8.52
N ASP A 24 8.82 17.01 7.95
CA ASP A 24 7.53 17.67 8.26
C ASP A 24 6.57 17.84 7.08
N VAL A 25 6.86 17.28 5.90
CA VAL A 25 5.90 17.26 4.79
C VAL A 25 5.48 15.81 4.55
N PRO A 26 4.20 15.45 4.78
CA PRO A 26 3.66 14.17 4.36
C PRO A 26 3.97 13.99 2.88
N GLU A 27 4.50 12.84 2.50
CA GLU A 27 4.74 12.54 1.09
C GLU A 27 3.42 12.66 0.32
N PRO A 28 3.42 13.29 -0.88
CA PRO A 28 2.22 13.36 -1.69
C PRO A 28 1.66 11.95 -1.93
N PRO A 29 0.32 11.77 -1.86
CA PRO A 29 -0.28 10.47 -2.09
C PRO A 29 0.11 9.92 -3.47
N HIS A 30 0.72 8.73 -3.50
CA HIS A 30 1.21 8.08 -4.71
C HIS A 30 0.56 6.70 -4.93
N PRO A 31 0.49 6.22 -6.18
CA PRO A 31 0.06 4.85 -6.45
C PRO A 31 0.90 3.82 -5.68
N VAL A 32 0.22 2.96 -4.92
CA VAL A 32 0.85 1.85 -4.20
C VAL A 32 0.97 0.66 -5.16
N ASN A 33 2.20 0.25 -5.46
CA ASN A 33 2.45 -0.99 -6.19
C ASN A 33 2.99 -2.05 -5.22
N TRP A 34 2.08 -2.89 -4.70
CA TRP A 34 2.38 -3.94 -3.72
C TRP A 34 3.51 -4.89 -4.13
N ASN A 35 3.76 -5.07 -5.43
CA ASN A 35 4.83 -5.94 -5.92
C ASN A 35 6.22 -5.32 -5.75
N LEU A 36 6.33 -3.99 -5.68
CA LEU A 36 7.60 -3.27 -5.72
C LEU A 36 8.01 -2.63 -4.38
N LEU A 37 7.18 -2.73 -3.35
CA LEU A 37 7.48 -2.17 -2.04
C LEU A 37 8.68 -2.84 -1.38
N THR A 38 9.48 -2.09 -0.63
CA THR A 38 10.45 -2.69 0.28
C THR A 38 9.73 -3.36 1.45
N ALA A 39 10.41 -4.19 2.23
CA ALA A 39 9.84 -4.82 3.42
C ALA A 39 9.25 -3.77 4.40
N ASN A 40 9.97 -2.66 4.61
CA ASN A 40 9.52 -1.58 5.49
C ASN A 40 8.32 -0.82 4.92
N ASP A 41 8.34 -0.47 3.63
CA ASP A 41 7.22 0.25 3.01
C ASP A 41 5.97 -0.63 2.94
N LEU A 42 6.15 -1.93 2.70
CA LEU A 42 5.07 -2.92 2.69
C LEU A 42 4.35 -2.98 4.04
N GLU A 43 5.10 -3.01 5.15
CA GLU A 43 4.52 -2.97 6.50
C GLU A 43 3.70 -1.69 6.71
N ALA A 44 4.30 -0.53 6.43
CA ALA A 44 3.67 0.77 6.64
C ALA A 44 2.37 0.90 5.83
N GLU A 45 2.39 0.54 4.54
CA GLU A 45 1.24 0.60 3.65
C GLU A 45 0.13 -0.36 4.08
N LEU A 46 0.47 -1.58 4.51
CA LEU A 46 -0.52 -2.54 5.02
C LEU A 46 -1.20 -2.02 6.29
N LEU A 47 -0.43 -1.48 7.24
CA LEU A 47 -0.95 -0.95 8.49
C LEU A 47 -1.85 0.28 8.27
N GLU A 48 -1.43 1.21 7.41
CA GLU A 48 -2.24 2.39 7.10
C GLU A 48 -3.51 2.03 6.33
N LEU A 49 -3.43 1.12 5.34
CA LEU A 49 -4.61 0.65 4.65
C LEU A 49 -5.59 -0.05 5.62
N ASN A 50 -5.09 -0.87 6.54
CA ASN A 50 -5.92 -1.54 7.53
C ASN A 50 -6.66 -0.55 8.43
N ARG A 51 -5.97 0.48 8.92
CA ARG A 51 -6.58 1.56 9.70
C ARG A 51 -7.69 2.25 8.92
N TRP A 52 -7.43 2.57 7.65
CA TRP A 52 -8.39 3.25 6.80
C TRP A 52 -9.60 2.37 6.44
N VAL A 53 -9.39 1.08 6.17
CA VAL A 53 -10.48 0.12 5.91
C VAL A 53 -11.36 -0.04 7.15
N ASP A 54 -10.78 -0.08 8.35
CA ASP A 54 -11.55 -0.11 9.59
C ASP A 54 -12.39 1.16 9.78
N TRP A 55 -11.82 2.33 9.50
CA TRP A 55 -12.59 3.58 9.48
C TRP A 55 -13.72 3.54 8.43
N LEU A 56 -13.44 3.09 7.21
CA LEU A 56 -14.39 3.07 6.10
C LEU A 56 -15.60 2.18 6.43
N ARG A 57 -15.35 0.96 6.93
CA ARG A 57 -16.44 0.01 7.24
C ARG A 57 -17.34 0.53 8.35
N HIS A 58 -16.79 1.18 9.37
CA HIS A 58 -17.56 1.72 10.49
C HIS A 58 -18.32 2.98 10.08
N THR A 59 -17.68 3.88 9.34
CA THR A 59 -18.26 5.17 8.92
C THR A 59 -19.46 4.96 7.99
N TYR A 60 -19.36 4.02 7.05
CA TYR A 60 -20.42 3.77 6.06
C TYR A 60 -21.29 2.55 6.37
N GLY A 61 -21.08 1.88 7.52
CA GLY A 61 -21.84 0.69 7.93
C GLY A 61 -21.74 -0.45 6.92
N LEU A 62 -20.54 -0.71 6.40
CA LEU A 62 -20.35 -1.70 5.33
C LEU A 62 -20.50 -3.13 5.88
N PRO A 63 -21.34 -3.97 5.25
CA PRO A 63 -21.45 -5.37 5.62
C PRO A 63 -20.25 -6.18 5.12
N ALA A 64 -20.08 -7.38 5.68
CA ALA A 64 -19.06 -8.35 5.25
C ALA A 64 -19.15 -8.74 3.77
N SER A 65 -20.31 -8.54 3.13
CA SER A 65 -20.49 -8.75 1.68
C SER A 65 -19.85 -7.67 0.82
N VAL A 66 -19.40 -6.55 1.39
CA VAL A 66 -18.67 -5.48 0.69
C VAL A 66 -17.22 -5.47 1.14
N VAL A 67 -16.96 -5.54 2.44
CA VAL A 67 -15.61 -5.64 3.01
C VAL A 67 -15.59 -6.78 4.01
N PRO A 68 -15.05 -7.96 3.65
CA PRO A 68 -15.04 -9.13 4.51
C PRO A 68 -13.91 -9.04 5.55
N PRO A 69 -13.96 -9.81 6.66
CA PRO A 69 -12.94 -9.73 7.72
C PRO A 69 -11.50 -9.97 7.22
N TYR A 70 -11.32 -10.94 6.31
CA TYR A 70 -10.03 -11.35 5.75
C TYR A 70 -9.74 -10.70 4.39
N TRP A 71 -10.21 -9.47 4.16
CA TRP A 71 -9.96 -8.74 2.90
C TRP A 71 -8.47 -8.66 2.52
N HIS A 72 -7.57 -8.62 3.51
CA HIS A 72 -6.12 -8.54 3.33
C HIS A 72 -5.51 -9.79 2.70
N ARG A 73 -6.19 -10.95 2.78
CA ARG A 73 -5.75 -12.20 2.15
C ARG A 73 -6.13 -12.32 0.67
N HIS A 74 -6.92 -11.38 0.15
CA HIS A 74 -7.42 -11.41 -1.23
C HIS A 74 -6.79 -10.27 -2.04
N PRO A 75 -5.86 -10.57 -2.96
CA PRO A 75 -5.17 -9.54 -3.73
C PRO A 75 -6.11 -8.58 -4.46
N GLU A 76 -7.20 -9.06 -5.04
CA GLU A 76 -8.19 -8.22 -5.73
C GLU A 76 -8.87 -7.21 -4.80
N LEU A 77 -9.11 -7.56 -3.53
CA LEU A 77 -9.63 -6.64 -2.53
C LEU A 77 -8.54 -5.68 -2.07
N LEU A 78 -7.32 -6.17 -1.85
CA LEU A 78 -6.16 -5.36 -1.49
C LEU A 78 -5.93 -4.25 -2.53
N TRP A 79 -5.88 -4.59 -3.82
CA TRP A 79 -5.69 -3.64 -4.92
C TRP A 79 -6.82 -2.61 -5.04
N GLU A 80 -8.09 -3.05 -5.01
CA GLU A 80 -9.25 -2.15 -5.13
C GLU A 80 -9.33 -1.20 -3.92
N LEU A 81 -9.08 -1.70 -2.71
CA LEU A 81 -9.10 -0.89 -1.49
C LEU A 81 -7.95 0.11 -1.45
N SER A 82 -6.74 -0.26 -1.89
CA SER A 82 -5.62 0.68 -2.05
C SER A 82 -5.96 1.82 -3.00
N ALA A 83 -6.53 1.51 -4.17
CA ALA A 83 -6.90 2.51 -5.14
C ALA A 83 -7.98 3.47 -4.60
N LEU A 84 -8.96 2.92 -3.87
CA LEU A 84 -10.02 3.71 -3.25
C LEU A 84 -9.47 4.60 -2.10
N HIS A 85 -8.53 4.10 -1.31
CA HIS A 85 -7.84 4.87 -0.27
C HIS A 85 -7.04 6.03 -0.89
N LEU A 86 -6.28 5.75 -1.94
CA LEU A 86 -5.53 6.78 -2.66
C LEU A 86 -6.46 7.86 -3.23
N HIS A 87 -7.58 7.46 -3.85
CA HIS A 87 -8.56 8.41 -4.34
C HIS A 87 -9.15 9.27 -3.20
N TRP A 88 -9.37 8.67 -2.02
CA TRP A 88 -9.82 9.41 -0.84
C TRP A 88 -8.79 10.45 -0.40
N LEU A 89 -7.50 10.08 -0.30
CA LEU A 89 -6.42 11.00 0.04
C LEU A 89 -6.36 12.18 -0.93
N CYS A 90 -6.38 11.89 -2.24
CA CYS A 90 -6.39 12.96 -3.24
C CYS A 90 -7.65 13.83 -3.12
N ALA A 91 -8.83 13.27 -2.91
CA ALA A 91 -10.09 14.03 -2.86
C ALA A 91 -10.21 14.98 -1.66
N TYR A 92 -9.47 14.71 -0.58
CA TYR A 92 -9.45 15.52 0.64
C TYR A 92 -8.14 16.33 0.80
N ASP A 93 -7.30 16.37 -0.23
CA ASP A 93 -6.10 17.21 -0.23
C ASP A 93 -6.47 18.71 -0.17
N PRO A 94 -5.73 19.54 0.62
CA PRO A 94 -6.04 20.96 0.79
C PRO A 94 -6.05 21.80 -0.49
N GLU A 95 -5.33 21.37 -1.53
CA GLU A 95 -5.25 22.06 -2.82
C GLU A 95 -6.37 21.64 -3.79
N GLN A 96 -7.17 20.62 -3.43
CA GLN A 96 -8.29 20.19 -4.28
C GLN A 96 -9.49 21.13 -4.26
N ASN A 97 -10.28 21.00 -5.32
CA ASN A 97 -11.57 21.67 -5.44
C ASN A 97 -12.56 21.13 -4.39
N GLY A 98 -13.40 22.01 -3.84
CA GLY A 98 -14.39 21.63 -2.82
C GLY A 98 -15.46 20.63 -3.28
N SER A 99 -15.57 20.35 -4.59
CA SER A 99 -16.42 19.28 -5.12
C SER A 99 -15.75 17.92 -5.20
N ALA A 100 -14.43 17.82 -4.97
CA ALA A 100 -13.68 16.56 -5.05
C ALA A 100 -14.21 15.49 -4.09
N PRO A 101 -14.58 15.80 -2.82
CA PRO A 101 -15.21 14.80 -1.95
C PRO A 101 -16.52 14.25 -2.50
N LEU A 102 -17.33 15.07 -3.18
CA LEU A 102 -18.56 14.59 -3.81
C LEU A 102 -18.26 13.69 -5.01
N GLY A 103 -17.20 13.99 -5.77
CA GLY A 103 -16.67 13.11 -6.82
C GLY A 103 -16.29 11.74 -6.27
N TRP A 104 -15.51 11.71 -5.19
CA TRP A 104 -15.12 10.46 -4.53
C TRP A 104 -16.32 9.61 -4.09
N HIS A 105 -17.39 10.20 -3.57
CA HIS A 105 -18.59 9.44 -3.20
C HIS A 105 -19.31 8.81 -4.39
N ARG A 106 -19.24 9.43 -5.57
CA ARG A 106 -19.77 8.85 -6.81
C ARG A 106 -18.97 7.61 -7.18
N ASP A 107 -17.65 7.73 -7.21
CA ASP A 107 -16.76 6.64 -7.60
C ASP A 107 -16.73 5.51 -6.54
N PHE A 108 -16.92 5.86 -5.27
CA PHE A 108 -17.11 4.90 -4.17
C PHE A 108 -18.37 4.05 -4.34
N ALA A 109 -19.45 4.60 -4.92
CA ALA A 109 -20.65 3.82 -5.20
C ALA A 109 -20.37 2.69 -6.22
N ASP A 110 -19.59 3.00 -7.25
CA ASP A 110 -19.18 2.03 -8.27
C ASP A 110 -18.15 1.03 -7.71
N ALA A 111 -17.20 1.48 -6.90
CA ALA A 111 -16.24 0.61 -6.21
C ALA A 111 -16.96 -0.39 -5.29
N ARG A 112 -18.01 0.03 -4.58
CA ARG A 112 -18.83 -0.88 -3.76
C ARG A 112 -19.55 -1.95 -4.58
N ALA A 113 -19.83 -1.73 -5.87
CA ALA A 113 -20.37 -2.79 -6.71
C ALA A 113 -19.27 -3.82 -7.00
N ARG A 114 -18.10 -3.38 -7.45
CA ARG A 114 -16.94 -4.26 -7.73
C ARG A 114 -16.48 -5.03 -6.50
N LEU A 115 -16.41 -4.39 -5.33
CA LEU A 115 -16.07 -5.06 -4.07
C LEU A 115 -17.03 -6.22 -3.76
N ARG A 116 -18.34 -6.08 -4.01
CA ARG A 116 -19.28 -7.20 -3.82
C ARG A 116 -19.01 -8.35 -4.78
N ASP A 117 -18.65 -8.04 -6.02
CA ASP A 117 -18.30 -9.06 -7.02
C ASP A 117 -17.04 -9.81 -6.60
N TRP A 118 -16.02 -9.10 -6.09
CA TRP A 118 -14.80 -9.69 -5.54
C TRP A 118 -15.07 -10.56 -4.32
N VAL A 119 -15.87 -10.09 -3.35
CA VAL A 119 -16.26 -10.89 -2.19
C VAL A 119 -17.01 -12.15 -2.60
N SER A 120 -17.88 -12.05 -3.60
CA SER A 120 -18.58 -13.21 -4.15
C SER A 120 -17.64 -14.20 -4.84
N ALA A 121 -16.51 -13.74 -5.39
CA ALA A 121 -15.53 -14.56 -6.07
C ALA A 121 -14.53 -15.24 -5.10
N CYS A 122 -14.04 -14.51 -4.09
CA CYS A 122 -13.14 -15.07 -3.07
C CYS A 122 -13.88 -16.01 -2.13
N GLY A 123 -15.15 -15.73 -1.82
CA GLY A 123 -15.99 -16.62 -1.01
C GLY A 123 -15.77 -16.46 0.49
N THR A 124 -15.04 -15.44 0.93
CA THR A 124 -14.91 -15.04 2.33
C THR A 124 -16.27 -14.70 2.93
N ARG A 125 -16.50 -15.21 4.14
CA ARG A 125 -17.69 -14.96 4.95
C ARG A 125 -17.27 -14.43 6.31
N LEU A 126 -18.23 -14.31 7.22
CA LEU A 126 -17.94 -13.84 8.58
C LEU A 126 -17.15 -14.85 9.41
N ASP A 127 -17.40 -16.16 9.21
CA ASP A 127 -16.90 -17.27 10.02
C ASP A 127 -15.78 -18.07 9.33
N ARG A 128 -15.61 -17.89 8.03
CA ARG A 128 -14.65 -18.65 7.22
C ARG A 128 -14.17 -17.85 6.03
N ASP A 129 -12.95 -18.17 5.63
CA ASP A 129 -12.30 -17.64 4.46
C ASP A 129 -11.96 -18.76 3.47
N ARG A 130 -11.80 -18.37 2.22
CA ARG A 130 -11.41 -19.25 1.13
C ARG A 130 -10.61 -18.42 0.13
N PRO A 131 -9.42 -18.87 -0.30
CA PRO A 131 -8.71 -18.23 -1.40
C PRO A 131 -9.52 -18.17 -2.70
N THR A 132 -9.32 -17.09 -3.46
CA THR A 132 -9.94 -16.88 -4.77
C THR A 132 -9.58 -17.99 -5.75
N ARG A 133 -10.60 -18.54 -6.39
CA ARG A 133 -10.42 -19.63 -7.38
C ARG A 133 -9.71 -19.08 -8.62
N GLN A 134 -8.55 -19.65 -8.91
CA GLN A 134 -7.90 -19.48 -10.20
C GLN A 134 -8.32 -20.63 -11.13
N THR A 135 -8.72 -20.28 -12.35
CA THR A 135 -8.99 -21.27 -13.39
C THR A 135 -7.67 -21.72 -14.01
N SER A 136 -7.34 -23.01 -13.98
CA SER A 136 -6.21 -23.54 -14.75
C SER A 136 -6.46 -23.41 -16.25
N TRP A 137 -5.49 -22.88 -16.98
CA TRP A 137 -5.54 -22.75 -18.44
C TRP A 137 -5.05 -24.03 -19.13
N PRO A 138 -5.37 -24.25 -20.42
CA PRO A 138 -4.87 -25.42 -21.14
C PRO A 138 -3.33 -25.47 -21.14
N GLY A 139 -2.76 -26.56 -20.61
CA GLY A 139 -1.32 -26.75 -20.48
C GLY A 139 -0.75 -26.45 -19.09
N GLU A 140 -1.56 -25.90 -18.18
CA GLU A 140 -1.19 -25.73 -16.77
C GLU A 140 -1.57 -26.97 -15.96
N ASP A 141 -0.81 -27.22 -14.90
CA ASP A 141 -1.17 -28.25 -13.94
C ASP A 141 -2.49 -27.88 -13.24
N PRO A 142 -3.36 -28.87 -12.95
CA PRO A 142 -4.59 -28.62 -12.21
C PRO A 142 -4.26 -28.02 -10.83
N THR A 143 -4.97 -26.95 -10.47
CA THR A 143 -4.85 -26.35 -9.14
C THR A 143 -5.33 -27.33 -8.08
N GLN A 144 -4.66 -27.32 -6.92
CA GLN A 144 -5.07 -28.14 -5.78
C GLN A 144 -6.47 -27.72 -5.29
N PRO A 145 -7.24 -28.65 -4.70
CA PRO A 145 -8.51 -28.32 -4.06
C PRO A 145 -8.30 -27.23 -2.99
N ILE A 146 -9.08 -26.16 -3.08
CA ILE A 146 -9.05 -25.07 -2.11
C ILE A 146 -10.01 -25.40 -0.97
N GLU A 147 -9.47 -25.42 0.25
CA GLU A 147 -10.20 -25.66 1.50
C GLU A 147 -10.65 -24.34 2.14
N ASP A 148 -11.77 -24.41 2.88
CA ASP A 148 -12.26 -23.28 3.67
C ASP A 148 -11.51 -23.26 5.02
N SER A 149 -11.00 -22.10 5.42
CA SER A 149 -10.30 -21.88 6.69
C SER A 149 -11.20 -21.09 7.66
N PRO A 150 -11.33 -21.49 8.93
CA PRO A 150 -12.12 -20.73 9.89
C PRO A 150 -11.48 -19.36 10.21
N ILE A 151 -12.32 -18.35 10.41
CA ILE A 151 -11.90 -17.04 10.91
C ILE A 151 -12.13 -17.03 12.43
N THR A 152 -11.05 -17.14 13.21
CA THR A 152 -11.11 -17.18 14.67
C THR A 152 -10.85 -15.82 15.31
N ASP A 153 -9.78 -15.16 14.90
CA ASP A 153 -9.40 -13.82 15.34
C ASP A 153 -8.82 -13.08 14.14
N ARG A 154 -9.52 -12.01 13.72
CA ARG A 154 -9.17 -11.25 12.54
C ARG A 154 -7.95 -10.36 12.75
N ASP A 155 -7.77 -9.83 13.95
CA ASP A 155 -6.67 -8.90 14.22
C ASP A 155 -5.38 -9.68 14.42
N GLU A 156 -5.43 -10.83 15.09
CA GLU A 156 -4.29 -11.76 15.16
C GLU A 156 -3.88 -12.25 13.77
N ASP A 157 -4.85 -12.62 12.92
CA ASP A 157 -4.60 -13.04 11.54
C ASP A 157 -3.96 -11.94 10.70
N PHE A 158 -4.45 -10.71 10.83
CA PHE A 158 -3.88 -9.56 10.12
C PHE A 158 -2.43 -9.30 10.53
N VAL A 159 -2.12 -9.33 11.83
CA VAL A 159 -0.74 -9.20 12.33
C VAL A 159 0.15 -10.32 11.78
N ARG A 160 -0.34 -11.57 11.82
CA ARG A 160 0.38 -12.70 11.24
C ARG A 160 0.67 -12.49 9.75
N PHE A 161 -0.34 -12.09 8.99
CA PHE A 161 -0.23 -11.82 7.56
C PHE A 161 0.83 -10.75 7.27
N VAL A 162 0.85 -9.64 8.02
CA VAL A 162 1.85 -8.58 7.83
C VAL A 162 3.25 -9.13 8.09
N ILE A 163 3.46 -9.86 9.19
CA ILE A 163 4.77 -10.48 9.50
C ILE A 163 5.20 -11.41 8.37
N ASP A 164 4.33 -12.33 7.93
CA ASP A 164 4.65 -13.30 6.88
C ASP A 164 5.01 -12.60 5.54
N MET A 165 4.32 -11.51 5.21
CA MET A 165 4.56 -10.71 4.00
C MET A 165 5.88 -9.92 4.06
N VAL A 166 6.21 -9.37 5.23
CA VAL A 166 7.45 -8.63 5.47
C VAL A 166 8.65 -9.59 5.46
N ASP A 167 8.55 -10.71 6.16
CA ASP A 167 9.60 -11.74 6.19
C ASP A 167 9.90 -12.24 4.78
N ALA A 168 8.86 -12.57 4.00
CA ALA A 168 9.02 -13.00 2.60
C ALA A 168 9.68 -11.93 1.72
N ARG A 169 9.39 -10.64 1.97
CA ARG A 169 10.01 -9.53 1.24
C ARG A 169 11.47 -9.36 1.64
N GLN A 170 11.78 -9.46 2.92
CA GLN A 170 13.13 -9.31 3.45
C GLN A 170 14.03 -10.46 2.99
N GLU A 171 13.52 -11.70 2.97
CA GLU A 171 14.25 -12.84 2.38
C GLU A 171 14.55 -12.63 0.89
N ALA A 172 13.61 -12.05 0.13
CA ALA A 172 13.82 -11.75 -1.29
C ALA A 172 14.84 -10.62 -1.50
N GLU A 173 14.82 -9.60 -0.66
CA GLU A 173 15.81 -8.51 -0.66
C GLU A 173 17.20 -9.02 -0.30
N ASP A 174 17.32 -9.80 0.78
CA ASP A 174 18.59 -10.40 1.23
C ASP A 174 19.17 -11.33 0.16
N ALA A 175 18.33 -12.14 -0.49
CA ALA A 175 18.74 -13.00 -1.59
C ALA A 175 19.25 -12.19 -2.79
N PHE A 176 18.61 -11.06 -3.10
CA PHE A 176 19.07 -10.14 -4.15
C PHE A 176 20.43 -9.54 -3.79
N PHE A 177 20.63 -9.03 -2.57
CA PHE A 177 21.91 -8.45 -2.16
C PHE A 177 23.03 -9.49 -2.04
N ALA A 178 22.73 -10.70 -1.59
CA ALA A 178 23.70 -11.80 -1.53
C ALA A 178 24.16 -12.29 -2.92
N GLY A 179 23.33 -12.05 -3.96
CA GLY A 179 23.67 -12.34 -5.35
C GLY A 179 24.55 -11.28 -6.04
N ILE A 180 24.72 -10.11 -5.43
CA ILE A 180 25.54 -9.01 -6.00
C ILE A 180 27.00 -9.21 -5.57
N ASP A 181 27.91 -9.37 -6.54
CA ASP A 181 29.36 -9.38 -6.28
C ASP A 181 29.83 -7.96 -5.91
N PRO A 182 30.36 -7.74 -4.69
CA PRO A 182 30.76 -6.41 -4.22
C PRO A 182 31.95 -5.79 -4.97
N GLU A 183 32.70 -6.53 -5.80
CA GLU A 183 33.81 -5.97 -6.59
C GLU A 183 33.45 -5.60 -8.03
N THR A 184 32.37 -6.14 -8.61
CA THR A 184 32.05 -5.95 -10.04
C THR A 184 30.68 -5.30 -10.29
N GLY A 185 29.74 -5.39 -9.35
CA GLY A 185 28.41 -4.78 -9.48
C GLY A 185 27.55 -5.36 -10.59
N GLU A 186 27.88 -6.55 -11.12
CA GLU A 186 27.05 -7.28 -12.09
C GLU A 186 26.21 -8.36 -11.39
N VAL A 187 25.04 -8.63 -11.99
CA VAL A 187 24.00 -9.59 -11.54
C VAL A 187 24.09 -10.87 -12.36
#